data_AF-A0A087T3V9-F1
#
_entry.id   AF-A0A087T3V9-F1
#
_cell.length_a   1.000
_cell.length_b   1.000
_cell.length_c   1.000
_cell.angle_alpha   90.00
_cell.angle_beta   90.00
_cell.angle_gamma   90.00
#
_symmetry.space_group_name_H-M   'P 1'
#
loop_
_entity.id
_entity.type
_entity.pdbx_description
1 polymer ?
#
loop_
_entity_poly.entity_id
_entity_poly.type
_entity_poly.pdbx_seq_one_letter_code
_entity_poly.pdbx_strand_id
1 'polypeptide(L)'
;MKRIALWRLLYYTVLFLSQIACESDVPPEREKDGRRPIWNIAHMVNAIYQVDYYLRMGANSVEFDVEFDSEGKAMRTFHGLPCDCFRNCYRTENFIDYIDYLSQVTTPGDENFRETLVLLFMDVKLRGLSRKAKFRAGEDIARKLIKYYWKKGTPKARAYILISLPSINHLEFVESFRKVLSDNKYSSYYESKTGFDFSGNENLDFIRSALESVGITHHIWQGDGITNCLPRGTRRLWEALR
;
A
#
# COMPACT_ATOMS: atom_id res chain seq x y z
N MET A 1 -3.34 32.98 61.10
CA MET A 1 -4.50 32.74 60.22
C MET A 1 -4.07 33.01 58.78
N LYS A 2 -4.11 31.97 57.94
CA LYS A 2 -3.61 31.95 56.55
C LYS A 2 -4.66 32.51 55.58
N ARG A 3 -4.25 33.33 54.62
CA ARG A 3 -4.92 33.46 53.30
C ARG A 3 -3.85 33.61 52.22
N ILE A 4 -3.57 32.50 51.55
CA ILE A 4 -2.92 32.45 50.23
C ILE A 4 -3.83 31.55 49.39
N ALA A 5 -4.45 32.07 48.34
CA ALA A 5 -4.89 31.27 47.19
C ALA A 5 -5.38 32.17 46.04
N LEU A 6 -5.30 31.60 44.85
CA LEU A 6 -5.87 32.03 43.55
C LEU A 6 -5.01 32.89 42.63
N TRP A 7 -3.87 32.38 42.15
CA TRP A 7 -3.33 32.75 40.82
C TRP A 7 -2.56 31.60 40.14
N ARG A 8 -3.14 30.39 40.04
CA ARG A 8 -2.51 29.26 39.32
C ARG A 8 -3.48 28.33 38.56
N LEU A 9 -4.58 28.86 38.02
CA LEU A 9 -5.56 28.02 37.29
C LEU A 9 -5.90 28.45 35.86
N LEU A 10 -5.05 29.28 35.23
CA LEU A 10 -5.33 29.81 33.88
C LEU A 10 -4.36 29.38 32.77
N TYR A 11 -3.34 28.55 33.08
CA TYR A 11 -2.36 28.13 32.08
C TYR A 11 -2.48 26.66 31.59
N TYR A 12 -3.38 25.86 32.16
CA TYR A 12 -3.58 24.46 31.74
C TYR A 12 -4.73 24.25 30.76
N THR A 13 -5.55 25.27 30.49
CA THR A 13 -6.76 25.12 29.67
C THR A 13 -6.54 25.37 28.17
N VAL A 14 -5.34 25.81 27.75
CA VAL A 14 -5.05 26.13 26.33
C VAL A 14 -4.27 25.01 25.61
N LEU A 15 -3.89 23.93 26.31
CA LEU A 15 -3.04 22.86 25.75
C LEU A 15 -3.78 21.57 25.38
N PHE A 16 -5.12 21.54 25.43
CA PHE A 16 -5.92 20.33 25.19
C PHE A 16 -6.85 20.42 23.97
N LEU A 17 -6.58 21.32 23.01
CA LEU A 17 -7.43 21.52 21.83
C LEU A 17 -6.75 21.23 20.48
N SER A 18 -5.55 20.65 20.44
CA SER A 18 -4.83 20.36 19.17
C SER A 18 -4.67 18.88 18.83
N GLN A 19 -5.31 17.95 19.55
CA GLN A 19 -5.10 16.50 19.35
C GLN A 19 -6.32 15.70 18.87
N ILE A 20 -7.37 16.34 18.36
CA ILE A 20 -8.53 15.61 17.80
C ILE A 20 -8.77 16.06 16.36
N ALA A 21 -7.90 15.59 15.46
CA ALA A 21 -8.17 15.54 14.02
C ALA A 21 -7.28 14.48 13.35
N CYS A 22 -7.16 13.30 13.95
CA CYS A 22 -7.08 12.08 13.16
C CYS A 22 -8.49 11.49 13.20
N GLU A 23 -9.37 12.12 12.43
CA GLU A 23 -10.68 11.56 12.16
C GLU A 23 -10.45 10.25 11.41
N SER A 24 -10.84 9.17 12.07
CA SER A 24 -10.92 7.84 11.51
C SER A 24 -11.67 7.91 10.18
N ASP A 25 -11.02 7.55 9.07
CA ASP A 25 -11.62 7.38 7.73
C ASP A 25 -12.71 6.28 7.69
N VAL A 26 -13.22 5.83 8.84
CA VAL A 26 -14.28 4.86 8.99
C VAL A 26 -15.47 5.58 9.62
N PRO A 27 -16.55 5.85 8.87
CA PRO A 27 -17.76 6.42 9.43
C PRO A 27 -18.26 5.57 10.61
N PRO A 28 -18.74 6.17 11.70
CA PRO A 28 -19.23 5.43 12.88
C PRO A 28 -20.38 4.45 12.57
N GLU A 29 -21.06 4.60 11.42
CA GLU A 29 -22.02 3.61 10.92
C GLU A 29 -21.38 2.28 10.52
N ARG A 30 -20.11 2.25 10.08
CA ARG A 30 -19.39 1.01 9.76
C ARG A 30 -19.09 0.17 10.99
N GLU A 31 -18.89 0.78 12.17
CA GLU A 31 -18.71 0.01 13.41
C GLU A 31 -19.98 -0.73 13.83
N LYS A 32 -21.16 -0.29 13.35
CA LYS A 32 -22.45 -0.97 13.58
C LYS A 32 -22.75 -2.04 12.54
N ASP A 33 -22.01 -2.08 11.43
CA ASP A 33 -22.16 -3.09 10.39
C ASP A 33 -21.32 -4.31 10.75
N GLY A 34 -21.97 -5.35 11.30
CA GLY A 34 -21.31 -6.59 11.71
C GLY A 34 -20.83 -7.48 10.55
N ARG A 35 -20.96 -7.05 9.29
CA ARG A 35 -20.47 -7.80 8.13
C ARG A 35 -18.96 -7.66 7.98
N ARG A 36 -18.29 -8.74 7.57
CA ARG A 36 -16.86 -8.70 7.23
C ARG A 36 -16.64 -7.82 5.98
N PRO A 37 -15.81 -6.78 6.03
CA PRO A 37 -15.45 -6.02 4.84
C PRO A 37 -14.63 -6.88 3.88
N ILE A 38 -14.88 -6.75 2.58
CA ILE A 38 -14.22 -7.50 1.52
C ILE A 38 -13.55 -6.52 0.54
N TRP A 39 -12.30 -6.79 0.21
CA TRP A 39 -11.58 -6.11 -0.86
C TRP A 39 -11.76 -6.89 -2.16
N ASN A 40 -12.47 -6.29 -3.11
CA ASN A 40 -12.61 -6.79 -4.46
C ASN A 40 -11.48 -6.22 -5.31
N ILE A 41 -10.40 -6.98 -5.44
CA ILE A 41 -9.15 -6.57 -6.08
C ILE A 41 -9.17 -6.97 -7.55
N ALA A 42 -9.18 -5.98 -8.43
CA ALA A 42 -8.97 -6.23 -9.84
C ALA A 42 -7.50 -6.59 -10.11
N HIS A 43 -7.27 -7.76 -10.71
CA HIS A 43 -5.94 -8.28 -10.99
C HIS A 43 -5.34 -7.68 -12.27
N MET A 44 -4.02 -7.47 -12.29
CA MET A 44 -3.13 -7.08 -13.39
C MET A 44 -3.65 -5.85 -14.16
N VAL A 45 -3.94 -4.78 -13.41
CA VAL A 45 -4.42 -3.48 -13.89
C VAL A 45 -3.20 -2.61 -14.20
N ASN A 46 -2.59 -2.81 -15.36
CA ASN A 46 -1.31 -2.15 -15.69
C ASN A 46 -1.44 -0.95 -16.61
N ALA A 47 -2.66 -0.53 -16.95
CA ALA A 47 -2.90 0.67 -17.76
C ALA A 47 -4.02 1.54 -17.20
N ILE A 48 -3.91 2.86 -17.41
CA ILE A 48 -4.81 3.85 -16.81
C ILE A 48 -6.27 3.55 -17.15
N TYR A 49 -6.57 3.26 -18.41
CA TYR A 49 -7.94 2.95 -18.84
C TYR A 49 -8.51 1.69 -18.14
N GLN A 50 -7.66 0.77 -17.67
CA GLN A 50 -8.10 -0.43 -16.95
C GLN A 50 -8.57 -0.10 -15.54
N VAL A 51 -7.99 0.92 -14.89
CA VAL A 51 -8.43 1.39 -13.56
C VAL A 51 -9.91 1.78 -13.64
N ASP A 52 -10.24 2.70 -14.56
CA ASP A 52 -11.60 3.14 -14.80
C ASP A 52 -12.54 1.98 -15.15
N TYR A 53 -12.08 1.06 -16.02
CA TYR A 53 -12.85 -0.12 -16.40
C TYR A 53 -13.21 -0.98 -15.18
N TYR A 54 -12.23 -1.37 -14.37
CA TYR A 54 -12.48 -2.29 -13.26
C TYR A 54 -13.21 -1.64 -12.10
N LEU A 55 -13.03 -0.34 -11.86
CA LEU A 55 -13.86 0.39 -10.90
C LEU A 55 -15.33 0.40 -11.31
N ARG A 56 -15.65 0.58 -12.61
CA ARG A 56 -17.03 0.44 -13.11
C ARG A 56 -17.58 -0.98 -12.97
N MET A 57 -16.72 -2.00 -13.00
CA MET A 57 -17.10 -3.39 -12.75
C MET A 57 -17.27 -3.74 -11.26
N GLY A 58 -17.09 -2.76 -10.35
CA GLY A 58 -17.31 -2.94 -8.92
C GLY A 58 -16.06 -3.32 -8.12
N ALA A 59 -14.86 -3.17 -8.68
CA ALA A 59 -13.63 -3.26 -7.89
C ALA A 59 -13.56 -2.10 -6.90
N ASN A 60 -13.09 -2.38 -5.68
CA ASN A 60 -12.75 -1.35 -4.69
C ASN A 60 -11.25 -1.24 -4.46
N SER A 61 -10.48 -2.08 -5.16
CA SER A 61 -9.04 -2.17 -5.10
C SER A 61 -8.49 -2.57 -6.46
N VAL A 62 -7.28 -2.14 -6.80
CA VAL A 62 -6.59 -2.57 -8.02
C VAL A 62 -5.21 -3.11 -7.67
N GLU A 63 -4.84 -4.21 -8.31
CA GLU A 63 -3.49 -4.76 -8.30
C GLU A 63 -2.78 -4.39 -9.60
N PHE A 64 -1.52 -4.00 -9.50
CA PHE A 64 -0.67 -3.68 -10.64
C PHE A 64 0.78 -4.09 -10.39
N ASP A 65 1.42 -4.53 -11.47
CA ASP A 65 2.79 -5.02 -11.47
C ASP A 65 3.76 -3.86 -11.66
N VAL A 66 4.84 -3.81 -10.89
CA VAL A 66 5.88 -2.78 -11.06
C VAL A 66 7.16 -3.40 -11.60
N GLU A 67 7.53 -3.00 -12.82
CA GLU A 67 8.78 -3.38 -13.46
C GLU A 67 9.89 -2.38 -13.11
N PHE A 68 11.09 -2.92 -12.90
CA PHE A 68 12.30 -2.16 -12.60
C PHE A 68 13.36 -2.35 -13.69
N ASP A 69 14.19 -1.33 -13.89
CA ASP A 69 15.45 -1.52 -14.61
C ASP A 69 16.49 -2.28 -13.75
N SER A 70 17.64 -2.58 -14.34
CA SER A 70 18.73 -3.32 -13.68
C SER A 70 19.36 -2.59 -12.49
N GLU A 71 19.13 -1.28 -12.37
CA GLU A 71 19.61 -0.45 -11.27
C GLU A 71 18.60 -0.30 -10.14
N GLY A 72 17.38 -0.83 -10.31
CA GLY A 72 16.30 -0.74 -9.35
C GLY A 72 15.42 0.50 -9.52
N LYS A 73 15.41 1.16 -10.67
CA LYS A 73 14.48 2.26 -10.94
C LYS A 73 13.14 1.69 -11.43
N ALA A 74 12.05 2.06 -10.80
CA ALA A 74 10.69 1.70 -11.24
C ALA A 74 10.36 2.39 -12.56
N MET A 75 10.13 1.61 -13.62
CA MET A 75 9.99 2.14 -14.98
C MET A 75 8.53 2.27 -15.39
N ARG A 76 7.78 1.19 -15.26
CA ARG A 76 6.43 1.06 -15.80
C ARG A 76 5.61 0.07 -15.01
N THR A 77 4.29 0.20 -15.12
CA THR A 77 3.37 -0.87 -14.73
C THR A 77 3.35 -1.92 -15.81
N PHE A 78 3.80 -3.14 -15.54
CA PHE A 78 3.94 -4.17 -16.58
C PHE A 78 4.12 -5.57 -16.01
N HIS A 79 3.32 -6.52 -16.50
CA HIS A 79 3.43 -7.93 -16.14
C HIS A 79 4.40 -8.68 -17.07
N GLY A 80 4.15 -8.67 -18.38
CA GLY A 80 4.86 -9.51 -19.36
C GLY A 80 4.40 -10.97 -19.36
N LEU A 81 4.97 -11.79 -20.23
CA LEU A 81 4.71 -13.24 -20.26
C LEU A 81 5.64 -14.00 -19.30
N PRO A 82 5.18 -15.13 -18.73
CA PRO A 82 3.80 -15.64 -18.75
C PRO A 82 2.87 -14.83 -17.83
N CYS A 83 1.57 -14.77 -18.10
CA CYS A 83 0.56 -14.21 -17.18
C CYS A 83 -0.69 -15.10 -17.09
N ASP A 84 -1.69 -14.65 -16.33
CA ASP A 84 -2.99 -15.31 -16.21
C ASP A 84 -3.63 -15.66 -17.56
N CYS A 85 -4.32 -16.78 -17.57
CA CYS A 85 -4.94 -17.34 -18.75
C CYS A 85 -5.99 -16.37 -19.31
N PHE A 86 -6.00 -16.25 -20.65
CA PHE A 86 -6.93 -15.43 -21.41
C PHE A 86 -6.81 -13.91 -21.17
N ARG A 87 -5.69 -13.45 -20.60
CA ARG A 87 -5.40 -12.03 -20.38
C ARG A 87 -4.38 -11.50 -21.38
N ASN A 88 -4.49 -10.22 -21.72
CA ASN A 88 -3.41 -9.51 -22.42
C ASN A 88 -2.38 -9.01 -21.38
N CYS A 89 -1.21 -9.66 -21.36
CA CYS A 89 -0.13 -9.42 -20.41
C CYS A 89 0.73 -8.18 -20.70
N TYR A 90 0.50 -7.51 -21.84
CA TYR A 90 1.38 -6.47 -22.36
C TYR A 90 0.86 -5.05 -22.18
N ARG A 91 -0.26 -4.88 -21.48
CA ARG A 91 -0.74 -3.56 -21.09
C ARG A 91 0.26 -2.92 -20.14
N THR A 92 0.55 -1.65 -20.36
CA THR A 92 1.60 -0.94 -19.64
C THR A 92 1.36 0.55 -19.62
N GLU A 93 1.89 1.21 -18.60
CA GLU A 93 2.00 2.66 -18.47
C GLU A 93 3.33 3.04 -17.84
N ASN A 94 3.80 4.27 -18.07
CA ASN A 94 4.89 4.81 -17.28
C ASN A 94 4.50 4.80 -15.80
N PHE A 95 5.40 4.35 -14.92
CA PHE A 95 5.07 4.18 -13.51
C PHE A 95 4.68 5.50 -12.84
N ILE A 96 5.32 6.62 -13.22
CA ILE A 96 4.99 7.94 -12.68
C ILE A 96 3.60 8.38 -13.13
N ASP A 97 3.30 8.27 -14.42
CA ASP A 97 2.00 8.68 -14.97
C ASP A 97 0.86 7.83 -14.35
N TYR A 98 1.13 6.54 -14.14
CA TYR A 98 0.17 5.63 -13.52
C TYR A 98 -0.15 6.02 -12.07
N ILE A 99 0.86 6.24 -11.21
CA ILE A 99 0.61 6.61 -9.80
C ILE A 99 0.11 8.06 -9.65
N ASP A 100 0.42 8.94 -10.61
CA ASP A 100 -0.14 10.29 -10.68
C ASP A 100 -1.64 10.24 -10.95
N TYR A 101 -2.06 9.42 -11.91
CA TYR A 101 -3.48 9.19 -12.18
C TYR A 101 -4.19 8.54 -10.97
N LEU A 102 -3.57 7.55 -10.30
CA LEU A 102 -4.12 7.00 -9.07
C LEU A 102 -4.26 8.04 -7.95
N SER A 103 -3.37 9.04 -7.88
CA SER A 103 -3.53 10.17 -6.95
C SER A 103 -4.83 10.92 -7.21
N GLN A 104 -5.13 11.24 -8.48
CA GLN A 104 -6.33 11.98 -8.88
C GLN A 104 -7.58 11.17 -8.51
N VAL A 105 -7.63 9.90 -8.91
CA VAL A 105 -8.77 9.01 -8.67
C VAL A 105 -9.03 8.75 -7.17
N THR A 106 -8.03 8.92 -6.31
CA THR A 106 -8.16 8.67 -4.86
C THR A 106 -8.16 9.94 -4.01
N THR A 107 -8.20 11.13 -4.62
CA THR A 107 -8.22 12.42 -3.91
C THR A 107 -9.64 13.01 -3.88
N PRO A 108 -10.28 13.13 -2.70
CA PRO A 108 -11.56 13.83 -2.60
C PRO A 108 -11.48 15.26 -3.14
N GLY A 109 -12.46 15.64 -3.97
CA GLY A 109 -12.51 16.94 -4.64
C GLY A 109 -11.87 17.00 -6.02
N ASP A 110 -11.14 15.95 -6.43
CA ASP A 110 -10.70 15.78 -7.82
C ASP A 110 -11.88 15.36 -8.71
N GLU A 111 -11.91 15.80 -9.97
CA GLU A 111 -12.98 15.44 -10.92
C GLU A 111 -13.02 13.94 -11.25
N ASN A 112 -11.86 13.28 -11.16
CA ASN A 112 -11.72 11.85 -11.40
C ASN A 112 -11.90 11.02 -10.13
N PHE A 113 -12.20 11.66 -8.99
CA PHE A 113 -12.33 10.97 -7.72
C PHE A 113 -13.33 9.81 -7.79
N ARG A 114 -12.93 8.67 -7.22
CA ARG A 114 -13.74 7.47 -7.05
C ARG A 114 -13.67 7.07 -5.59
N GLU A 115 -14.75 7.34 -4.87
CA GLU A 115 -14.87 6.97 -3.47
C GLU A 115 -14.69 5.45 -3.26
N THR A 116 -15.04 4.62 -4.22
CA THR A 116 -14.94 3.17 -4.09
C THR A 116 -13.49 2.66 -4.11
N LEU A 117 -12.53 3.38 -4.70
CA LEU A 117 -11.13 2.94 -4.72
C LEU A 117 -10.44 3.26 -3.39
N VAL A 118 -10.21 2.21 -2.60
CA VAL A 118 -9.67 2.35 -1.22
C VAL A 118 -8.33 1.66 -1.01
N LEU A 119 -7.90 0.78 -1.92
CA LEU A 119 -6.61 0.08 -1.81
C LEU A 119 -5.92 -0.10 -3.16
N LEU A 120 -4.60 0.14 -3.16
CA LEU A 120 -3.68 -0.06 -4.26
C LEU A 120 -2.74 -1.21 -3.88
N PHE A 121 -2.85 -2.33 -4.58
CA PHE A 121 -1.98 -3.49 -4.39
C PHE A 121 -0.84 -3.40 -5.41
N MET A 122 0.38 -3.21 -4.94
CA MET A 122 1.56 -3.08 -5.78
C MET A 122 2.37 -4.39 -5.75
N ASP A 123 2.33 -5.18 -6.82
CA ASP A 123 3.19 -6.36 -6.98
C ASP A 123 4.57 -5.92 -7.52
N VAL A 124 5.57 -5.89 -6.63
CA VAL A 124 6.92 -5.42 -7.01
C VAL A 124 7.77 -6.53 -7.62
N LYS A 125 8.10 -6.43 -8.91
CA LYS A 125 8.86 -7.47 -9.63
C LYS A 125 10.36 -7.36 -9.39
N LEU A 126 10.81 -7.87 -8.25
CA LEU A 126 12.21 -7.80 -7.80
C LEU A 126 13.09 -9.00 -8.25
N ARG A 127 12.51 -10.00 -8.92
CA ARG A 127 13.26 -11.18 -9.37
C ARG A 127 14.31 -10.77 -10.41
N GLY A 128 15.51 -11.35 -10.32
CA GLY A 128 16.63 -11.05 -11.21
C GLY A 128 17.45 -9.80 -10.85
N LEU A 129 16.96 -8.94 -9.95
CA LEU A 129 17.72 -7.79 -9.49
C LEU A 129 18.82 -8.18 -8.49
N SER A 130 19.94 -7.46 -8.52
CA SER A 130 20.99 -7.55 -7.50
C SER A 130 20.49 -7.03 -6.15
N ARG A 131 21.13 -7.43 -5.04
CA ARG A 131 20.82 -6.92 -3.70
C ARG A 131 20.83 -5.38 -3.64
N LYS A 132 21.84 -4.77 -4.27
CA LYS A 132 21.97 -3.30 -4.37
C LYS A 132 20.82 -2.67 -5.16
N ALA A 133 20.39 -3.30 -6.25
CA ALA A 133 19.26 -2.84 -7.04
C ALA A 133 17.93 -2.97 -6.28
N LYS A 134 17.72 -4.05 -5.50
CA LYS A 134 16.54 -4.20 -4.64
C LYS A 134 16.45 -3.12 -3.55
N PHE A 135 17.58 -2.77 -2.95
CA PHE A 135 17.66 -1.64 -2.02
C PHE A 135 17.31 -0.32 -2.72
N ARG A 136 17.89 -0.05 -3.90
CA ARG A 136 17.56 1.15 -4.68
C ARG A 136 16.09 1.20 -5.10
N ALA A 137 15.49 0.05 -5.40
CA ALA A 137 14.07 -0.07 -5.73
C ALA A 137 13.16 0.37 -4.59
N GLY A 138 13.48 0.01 -3.35
CA GLY A 138 12.71 0.51 -2.20
C GLY A 138 12.79 2.03 -2.07
N GLU A 139 13.99 2.60 -2.19
CA GLU A 139 14.16 4.06 -2.14
C GLU A 139 13.42 4.77 -3.28
N ASP A 140 13.53 4.25 -4.50
CA ASP A 140 12.96 4.85 -5.70
C ASP A 140 11.42 4.85 -5.68
N ILE A 141 10.79 3.72 -5.29
CA ILE A 141 9.33 3.65 -5.12
C ILE A 141 8.88 4.63 -4.04
N ALA A 142 9.51 4.63 -2.86
CA ALA A 142 9.13 5.53 -1.78
C ALA A 142 9.21 7.01 -2.20
N ARG A 143 10.29 7.41 -2.88
CA ARG A 143 10.45 8.79 -3.39
C ARG A 143 9.39 9.14 -4.43
N LYS A 144 9.05 8.22 -5.32
CA LYS A 144 8.02 8.44 -6.35
C LYS A 144 6.61 8.51 -5.75
N LEU A 145 6.27 7.65 -4.80
CA LEU A 145 4.99 7.73 -4.08
C LEU A 145 4.87 9.06 -3.33
N ILE A 146 5.90 9.46 -2.58
CA ILE A 146 5.91 10.75 -1.88
C ILE A 146 5.72 11.91 -2.87
N LYS A 147 6.38 11.88 -4.02
CA LYS A 147 6.37 13.00 -4.98
C LYS A 147 5.10 13.05 -5.83
N TYR A 148 4.66 11.92 -6.36
CA TYR A 148 3.66 11.85 -7.42
C TYR A 148 2.30 11.34 -6.94
N TYR A 149 2.28 10.40 -5.98
CA TYR A 149 1.02 9.91 -5.42
C TYR A 149 0.53 10.78 -4.25
N TRP A 150 1.33 10.91 -3.19
CA TRP A 150 0.95 11.71 -2.02
C TRP A 150 1.24 13.20 -2.16
N LYS A 151 1.86 13.63 -3.27
CA LYS A 151 2.16 15.05 -3.58
C LYS A 151 2.82 15.81 -2.42
N LYS A 152 3.69 15.13 -1.67
CA LYS A 152 4.33 15.62 -0.44
C LYS A 152 3.31 16.07 0.61
N GLY A 153 2.27 15.27 0.85
CA GLY A 153 1.28 15.43 1.93
C GLY A 153 0.03 16.23 1.56
N THR A 154 -0.04 16.83 0.37
CA THR A 154 -1.19 17.63 -0.09
C THR A 154 -1.29 17.65 -1.63
N PRO A 155 -2.46 17.34 -2.23
CA PRO A 155 -3.69 16.86 -1.60
C PRO A 155 -3.57 15.41 -1.10
N LYS A 156 -4.48 14.99 -0.21
CA LYS A 156 -4.40 13.70 0.49
C LYS A 156 -5.06 12.57 -0.31
N ALA A 157 -4.37 12.06 -1.34
CA ALA A 157 -4.72 10.80 -1.99
C ALA A 157 -4.92 9.70 -0.93
N ARG A 158 -6.14 9.15 -0.81
CA ARG A 158 -6.57 8.52 0.46
C ARG A 158 -6.40 7.00 0.51
N ALA A 159 -6.23 6.34 -0.63
CA ALA A 159 -6.20 4.88 -0.68
C ALA A 159 -4.96 4.35 0.03
N TYR A 160 -5.14 3.20 0.70
CA TYR A 160 -4.04 2.42 1.27
C TYR A 160 -3.19 1.84 0.15
N ILE A 161 -1.90 1.66 0.41
CA ILE A 161 -0.96 1.00 -0.49
C ILE A 161 -0.49 -0.29 0.19
N LEU A 162 -0.70 -1.41 -0.47
CA LEU A 162 -0.13 -2.69 -0.10
C LEU A 162 1.08 -2.96 -0.99
N ILE A 163 2.26 -3.06 -0.39
CA ILE A 163 3.50 -3.45 -1.08
C ILE A 163 3.66 -4.97 -0.99
N SER A 164 3.48 -5.68 -2.10
CA SER A 164 3.62 -7.14 -2.15
C SER A 164 4.95 -7.55 -2.78
N LEU A 165 5.79 -8.21 -1.99
CA LEU A 165 7.10 -8.68 -2.42
C LEU A 165 7.02 -10.16 -2.84
N PRO A 166 7.69 -10.57 -3.95
CA PRO A 166 7.59 -11.92 -4.47
C PRO A 166 8.43 -12.95 -3.69
N SER A 167 9.21 -12.49 -2.70
CA SER A 167 9.92 -13.39 -1.79
C SER A 167 10.37 -12.71 -0.49
N ILE A 168 10.40 -13.49 0.60
CA ILE A 168 10.98 -13.10 1.90
C ILE A 168 12.48 -12.75 1.84
N ASN A 169 13.19 -13.11 0.76
CA ASN A 169 14.61 -12.79 0.58
C ASN A 169 14.86 -11.38 0.02
N HIS A 170 13.83 -10.53 -0.07
CA HIS A 170 13.91 -9.20 -0.66
C HIS A 170 13.76 -8.07 0.38
N LEU A 171 14.19 -8.32 1.62
CA LEU A 171 14.04 -7.40 2.75
C LEU A 171 14.74 -6.07 2.55
N GLU A 172 15.80 -6.00 1.72
CA GLU A 172 16.50 -4.74 1.45
C GLU A 172 15.59 -3.70 0.79
N PHE A 173 14.60 -4.14 0.00
CA PHE A 173 13.56 -3.26 -0.53
C PHE A 173 12.76 -2.65 0.63
N VAL A 174 12.33 -3.47 1.58
CA VAL A 174 11.48 -3.03 2.70
C VAL A 174 12.25 -2.05 3.59
N GLU A 175 13.48 -2.39 3.96
CA GLU A 175 14.35 -1.54 4.80
C GLU A 175 14.54 -0.15 4.19
N SER A 176 14.93 -0.10 2.92
CA SER A 176 15.19 1.14 2.19
C SER A 176 13.94 1.97 1.93
N PHE A 177 12.82 1.31 1.56
CA PHE A 177 11.53 1.95 1.38
C PHE A 177 11.09 2.64 2.68
N ARG A 178 11.11 1.90 3.80
CA ARG A 178 10.73 2.43 5.11
C ARG A 178 11.64 3.57 5.55
N LYS A 179 12.95 3.42 5.36
CA LYS A 179 13.92 4.48 5.69
C LYS A 179 13.54 5.80 5.00
N VAL A 180 13.20 5.77 3.70
CA VAL A 180 12.80 6.98 2.97
C VAL A 180 11.49 7.57 3.50
N LEU A 181 10.52 6.75 3.89
CA LEU A 181 9.27 7.24 4.47
C LEU A 181 9.50 7.91 5.83
N SER A 182 10.27 7.26 6.71
CA SER A 182 10.53 7.75 8.07
C SER A 182 11.36 9.03 8.09
N ASP A 183 12.21 9.27 7.09
CA ASP A 183 12.99 10.51 6.91
C ASP A 183 12.14 11.71 6.40
N ASN A 184 10.81 11.56 6.25
CA ASN A 184 9.92 12.59 5.72
C ASN A 184 9.03 13.25 6.78
N LYS A 185 8.71 14.55 6.59
CA LYS A 185 7.83 15.31 7.51
C LYS A 185 6.41 14.75 7.68
N TYR A 186 5.93 13.91 6.76
CA TYR A 186 4.62 13.25 6.84
C TYR A 186 4.73 11.72 7.06
N SER A 187 5.85 11.26 7.62
CA SER A 187 6.13 9.83 7.86
C SER A 187 4.96 9.07 8.48
N SER A 188 4.37 9.58 9.57
CA SER A 188 3.24 8.94 10.25
C SER A 188 2.04 8.71 9.34
N TYR A 189 1.75 9.64 8.43
CA TYR A 189 0.67 9.47 7.46
C TYR A 189 1.02 8.39 6.42
N TYR A 190 2.22 8.43 5.84
CA TYR A 190 2.64 7.44 4.84
C TYR A 190 2.71 6.02 5.42
N GLU A 191 3.26 5.88 6.62
CA GLU A 191 3.33 4.61 7.34
C GLU A 191 1.91 4.10 7.67
N SER A 192 0.99 4.98 8.08
CA SER A 192 -0.41 4.59 8.35
C SER A 192 -1.18 4.12 7.11
N LYS A 193 -0.75 4.56 5.92
CA LYS A 193 -1.36 4.19 4.63
C LYS A 193 -0.64 3.03 3.95
N THR A 194 0.46 2.52 4.51
CA THR A 194 1.24 1.44 3.89
C THR A 194 1.11 0.13 4.65
N GLY A 195 0.88 -0.95 3.90
CA GLY A 195 0.97 -2.32 4.39
C GLY A 195 1.92 -3.17 3.53
N PHE A 196 2.22 -4.38 4.00
CA PHE A 196 3.17 -5.30 3.36
C PHE A 196 2.60 -6.71 3.22
N ASP A 197 3.00 -7.40 2.15
CA ASP A 197 2.70 -8.80 1.85
C ASP A 197 3.93 -9.50 1.26
N PHE A 198 4.02 -10.81 1.47
CA PHE A 198 4.93 -11.69 0.75
C PHE A 198 4.13 -12.72 -0.05
N SER A 199 4.07 -12.53 -1.38
CA SER A 199 3.21 -13.29 -2.29
C SER A 199 3.83 -14.59 -2.81
N GLY A 200 5.06 -14.92 -2.40
CA GLY A 200 5.80 -16.10 -2.86
C GLY A 200 5.28 -17.43 -2.34
N ASN A 201 4.19 -17.43 -1.54
CA ASN A 201 3.61 -18.59 -0.88
C ASN A 201 4.59 -19.34 0.05
N GLU A 202 5.58 -18.65 0.60
CA GLU A 202 6.48 -19.23 1.60
C GLU A 202 5.74 -19.68 2.87
N ASN A 203 6.46 -20.43 3.71
CA ASN A 203 5.99 -20.85 5.02
C ASN A 203 5.64 -19.61 5.89
N LEU A 204 4.50 -19.68 6.59
CA LEU A 204 3.96 -18.55 7.34
C LEU A 204 4.86 -18.11 8.51
N ASP A 205 5.57 -19.04 9.17
CA ASP A 205 6.50 -18.69 10.25
C ASP A 205 7.73 -17.97 9.71
N PHE A 206 8.21 -18.35 8.52
CA PHE A 206 9.32 -17.64 7.87
C PHE A 206 8.90 -16.25 7.39
N ILE A 207 7.66 -16.10 6.89
CA ILE A 207 7.09 -14.78 6.58
C ILE A 207 7.04 -13.90 7.83
N ARG A 208 6.53 -14.45 8.94
CA ARG A 208 6.47 -13.74 10.23
C ARG A 208 7.85 -13.29 10.67
N SER A 209 8.82 -14.19 10.74
CA SER A 209 10.20 -13.86 11.12
C SER A 209 10.85 -12.83 10.19
N ALA A 210 10.58 -12.91 8.88
CA ALA A 210 11.10 -11.94 7.92
C ALA A 210 10.51 -10.54 8.17
N LEU A 211 9.19 -10.41 8.35
CA LEU A 211 8.54 -9.14 8.67
C LEU A 211 9.04 -8.55 10.00
N GLU A 212 9.14 -9.37 11.05
CA GLU A 212 9.64 -8.96 12.36
C GLU A 212 11.10 -8.48 12.30
N SER A 213 11.95 -9.13 11.49
CA SER A 213 13.36 -8.76 11.35
C SER A 213 13.58 -7.35 10.79
N VAL A 214 12.62 -6.83 10.01
CA VAL A 214 12.60 -5.46 9.48
C VAL A 214 11.62 -4.57 10.23
N GLY A 215 11.15 -4.99 11.42
CA GLY A 215 10.31 -4.23 12.32
C GLY A 215 8.87 -3.99 11.83
N ILE A 216 8.32 -4.88 11.01
CA ILE A 216 6.91 -4.84 10.59
C ILE A 216 6.10 -5.77 11.50
N THR A 217 5.17 -5.20 12.25
CA THR A 217 4.31 -5.92 13.21
C THR A 217 2.82 -5.65 13.01
N HIS A 218 2.47 -4.77 12.08
CA HIS A 218 1.10 -4.34 11.77
C HIS A 218 0.99 -3.99 10.28
N HIS A 219 -0.24 -3.83 9.80
CA HIS A 219 -0.56 -3.62 8.36
C HIS A 219 0.00 -4.73 7.47
N ILE A 220 -0.18 -5.97 7.91
CA ILE A 220 0.29 -7.16 7.20
C ILE A 220 -0.91 -7.76 6.46
N TRP A 221 -0.71 -8.00 5.17
CA TRP A 221 -1.59 -8.85 4.36
C TRP A 221 -0.88 -10.17 4.10
N GLN A 222 -1.67 -11.23 3.93
CA GLN A 222 -1.16 -12.56 3.64
C GLN A 222 -1.81 -13.09 2.37
N GLY A 223 -1.06 -13.03 1.26
CA GLY A 223 -1.45 -13.68 0.01
C GLY A 223 -1.40 -15.21 0.12
N ASP A 224 -2.38 -15.88 -0.48
CA ASP A 224 -2.31 -17.28 -0.90
C ASP A 224 -2.98 -17.40 -2.25
N GLY A 225 -2.28 -17.96 -3.23
CA GLY A 225 -2.82 -18.04 -4.58
C GLY A 225 -1.89 -18.67 -5.59
N ILE A 226 -2.42 -18.84 -6.80
CA ILE A 226 -1.71 -19.23 -8.00
C ILE A 226 -2.40 -18.55 -9.18
N THR A 227 -1.72 -18.45 -10.32
CA THR A 227 -2.36 -18.03 -11.57
C THR A 227 -3.65 -18.82 -11.82
N ASN A 228 -4.67 -18.16 -12.35
CA ASN A 228 -5.96 -18.78 -12.66
C ASN A 228 -5.87 -19.95 -13.67
N CYS A 229 -4.72 -20.12 -14.33
CA CYS A 229 -4.42 -21.23 -15.22
C CYS A 229 -4.29 -22.59 -14.51
N LEU A 230 -4.03 -22.60 -13.20
CA LEU A 230 -3.61 -23.80 -12.49
C LEU A 230 -4.48 -24.04 -11.25
N PRO A 231 -4.80 -25.31 -10.94
CA PRO A 231 -5.41 -25.65 -9.66
C PRO A 231 -4.41 -25.47 -8.51
N ARG A 232 -4.93 -25.14 -7.32
CA ARG A 232 -4.18 -25.05 -6.07
C ARG A 232 -4.95 -25.68 -4.92
N GLY A 233 -4.27 -26.46 -4.07
CA GLY A 233 -4.86 -27.01 -2.85
C GLY A 233 -5.07 -25.93 -1.78
N THR A 234 -6.00 -26.17 -0.85
CA THR A 234 -6.43 -25.16 0.15
C THR A 234 -5.69 -25.22 1.48
N ARG A 235 -4.73 -26.13 1.65
CA ARG A 235 -4.05 -26.34 2.94
C ARG A 235 -3.40 -25.07 3.49
N ARG A 236 -2.56 -24.40 2.69
CA ARG A 236 -1.86 -23.17 3.11
C ARG A 236 -2.84 -22.02 3.37
N LEU A 237 -3.88 -21.89 2.55
CA LEU A 237 -4.96 -20.92 2.78
C LEU A 237 -5.63 -21.13 4.14
N TRP A 238 -5.94 -22.38 4.51
CA TRP A 238 -6.51 -22.68 5.82
C TRP A 238 -5.53 -22.44 6.97
N GLU A 239 -4.24 -22.67 6.77
CA GLU A 239 -3.21 -22.32 7.75
C GLU A 239 -3.12 -20.79 7.94
N ALA A 240 -3.28 -20.00 6.88
CA ALA A 240 -3.23 -18.53 6.93
C ALA A 240 -4.50 -17.86 7.50
N LEU A 241 -5.64 -18.55 7.50
CA LEU A 241 -6.92 -18.04 8.01
C LEU A 241 -7.15 -18.33 9.50
N ARG A 242 -6.27 -19.11 10.14
CA ARG A 242 -6.32 -19.45 11.56
C ARG A 242 -5.57 -18.43 12.40
#